data_AF-A0A9X3DX06-F1
#
_entry.id   AF-A0A9X3DX06-F1
#
_cell.length_a   1.000
_cell.length_b   1.000
_cell.length_c   1.000
_cell.angle_alpha   90.00
_cell.angle_beta   90.00
_cell.angle_gamma   90.00
#
_symmetry.space_group_name_H-M   'P 1'
#
loop_
_entity.id
_entity.type
_entity.pdbx_description
1 polymer ?
#
loop_
_entity_poly.entity_id
_entity_poly.type
_entity_poly.pdbx_seq_one_letter_code
_entity_poly.pdbx_strand_id
1 'polypeptide(L)'
;MYFKKEQDYKAWVATQEKGAIGGGLLTPQGGEDYVGAIPAIRAVLYFKEGFSDDMREAIAQCFDDYQVYAKDYLKWLWQGTPPTSEKDCTPFEKVKPIRSIFKNYKPMHPITFLYTSGKERFATGAWEFNIGGLSQWQAQKKNYQSNLTFSMPIDWVGENSKAFIELFIKCAQRLKAKHGYAGYACIISQIRSDKNEPTEAFMARKAWAMDVGNPYLEASSLIDGIKTVSWLTAINYEWFNPIKEEEALNSELPMNWFIGYDYGTGVVIQAGTLPSMGSVESDPLPAPYVLLNRVLKPLRVEKIGDLHRGNYSTDEIPLIKGYLANHWLARFDIEDDQKLEYFTKLQDEPKLNSQYAFLDRRIDWN
;
A
#
# COMPACT_ATOMS: atom_id res chain seq x y z
N MET A 1 14.30 21.33 -13.89
CA MET A 1 15.18 21.04 -15.04
C MET A 1 14.46 19.97 -15.83
N TYR A 2 14.20 20.19 -17.13
CA TYR A 2 13.40 19.26 -17.93
C TYR A 2 14.27 18.46 -18.90
N PHE A 3 13.98 17.17 -19.09
CA PHE A 3 14.63 16.34 -20.11
C PHE A 3 14.22 16.84 -21.50
N LYS A 4 15.18 17.35 -22.27
CA LYS A 4 14.92 17.86 -23.63
C LYS A 4 15.12 16.81 -24.71
N LYS A 5 15.84 15.72 -24.41
CA LYS A 5 16.16 14.64 -25.35
C LYS A 5 16.04 13.27 -24.66
N GLU A 6 15.65 12.24 -25.41
CA GLU A 6 15.56 10.86 -24.93
C GLU A 6 16.91 10.32 -24.41
N GLN A 7 18.02 10.72 -25.04
CA GLN A 7 19.37 10.33 -24.60
C GLN A 7 19.71 10.88 -23.22
N ASP A 8 19.29 12.13 -22.91
CA ASP A 8 19.49 12.74 -21.60
C ASP A 8 18.71 11.97 -20.52
N TYR A 9 17.48 11.53 -20.85
CA TYR A 9 16.68 10.69 -19.96
C TYR A 9 17.34 9.32 -19.72
N LYS A 10 17.79 8.63 -20.78
CA LYS A 10 18.47 7.33 -20.64
C LYS A 10 19.74 7.43 -19.80
N ALA A 11 20.54 8.48 -20.00
CA ALA A 11 21.72 8.75 -19.18
C ALA A 11 21.35 9.00 -17.72
N TRP A 12 20.28 9.76 -17.45
CA TRP A 12 19.78 9.97 -16.10
C TRP A 12 19.30 8.67 -15.45
N VAL A 13 18.46 7.86 -16.12
CA VAL A 13 17.94 6.58 -15.59
C VAL A 13 19.07 5.63 -15.20
N ALA A 14 20.16 5.59 -15.97
CA ALA A 14 21.34 4.76 -15.65
C ALA A 14 22.03 5.14 -14.33
N THR A 15 21.77 6.33 -13.79
CA THR A 15 22.27 6.77 -12.48
C THR A 15 21.29 6.50 -11.33
N GLN A 16 20.08 6.04 -11.61
CA GLN A 16 19.01 5.85 -10.63
C GLN A 16 18.83 4.39 -10.20
N GLU A 17 18.01 4.19 -9.17
CA GLU A 17 17.57 2.84 -8.76
C GLU A 17 16.82 2.16 -9.92
N LYS A 18 16.94 0.83 -10.01
CA LYS A 18 16.24 0.03 -11.02
C LYS A 18 14.73 0.28 -10.93
N GLY A 19 14.13 0.62 -12.08
CA GLY A 19 12.69 0.91 -12.16
C GLY A 19 12.32 2.36 -11.82
N ALA A 20 13.27 3.23 -11.48
CA ALA A 20 12.99 4.65 -11.28
C ALA A 20 12.46 5.33 -12.56
N ILE A 21 11.42 6.13 -12.39
CA ILE A 21 10.75 6.87 -13.45
C ILE A 21 10.87 8.38 -13.15
N GLY A 22 11.26 9.14 -14.18
CA GLY A 22 11.42 10.59 -14.08
C GLY A 22 10.12 11.30 -13.70
N GLY A 23 10.21 12.31 -12.84
CA GLY A 23 9.02 13.01 -12.38
C GLY A 23 8.37 13.88 -13.45
N GLY A 24 7.05 13.99 -13.48
CA GLY A 24 6.36 14.86 -14.43
C GLY A 24 6.39 14.40 -15.90
N LEU A 25 6.87 13.18 -16.21
CA LEU A 25 7.04 12.70 -17.59
C LEU A 25 5.78 12.78 -18.45
N LEU A 26 4.61 12.58 -17.84
CA LEU A 26 3.31 12.57 -18.50
C LEU A 26 2.52 13.88 -18.25
N THR A 27 3.23 14.97 -17.94
CA THR A 27 2.67 16.31 -17.80
C THR A 27 3.04 17.20 -19.00
N PRO A 28 2.27 18.26 -19.32
CA PRO A 28 2.58 19.17 -20.42
C PRO A 28 3.94 19.85 -20.32
N GLN A 29 4.46 20.04 -19.11
CA GLN A 29 5.76 20.66 -18.86
C GLN A 29 6.93 19.72 -19.18
N GLY A 30 6.68 18.41 -19.27
CA GLY A 30 7.68 17.38 -19.56
C GLY A 30 8.36 16.82 -18.32
N GLY A 31 9.18 15.78 -18.53
CA GLY A 31 9.89 15.09 -17.45
C GLY A 31 10.98 15.93 -16.80
N GLU A 32 11.11 15.83 -15.49
CA GLU A 32 12.09 16.50 -14.64
C GLU A 32 13.12 15.51 -14.07
N ASP A 33 14.29 16.03 -13.71
CA ASP A 33 15.49 15.30 -13.28
C ASP A 33 15.47 14.78 -11.84
N TYR A 34 14.33 14.23 -11.40
CA TYR A 34 14.17 13.56 -10.12
C TYR A 34 13.32 12.29 -10.25
N VAL A 35 13.45 11.37 -9.29
CA VAL A 35 12.61 10.17 -9.25
C VAL A 35 11.22 10.57 -8.78
N GLY A 36 10.26 10.63 -9.71
CA GLY A 36 8.88 10.99 -9.41
C GLY A 36 7.97 9.79 -9.19
N ALA A 37 8.37 8.62 -9.68
CA ALA A 37 7.67 7.36 -9.48
C ALA A 37 8.64 6.17 -9.46
N ILE A 38 8.34 5.15 -8.68
CA ILE A 38 9.10 3.89 -8.63
C ILE A 38 8.19 2.70 -8.26
N PRO A 39 8.22 1.59 -9.02
CA PRO A 39 7.52 0.36 -8.62
C PRO A 39 8.12 -0.25 -7.36
N ALA A 40 7.26 -0.62 -6.40
CA ALA A 40 7.65 -1.24 -5.14
C ALA A 40 6.56 -2.20 -4.65
N ILE A 41 6.82 -2.92 -3.56
CA ILE A 41 5.77 -3.58 -2.80
C ILE A 41 5.37 -2.66 -1.65
N ARG A 42 4.11 -2.22 -1.62
CA ARG A 42 3.54 -1.34 -0.58
C ARG A 42 2.61 -2.14 0.32
N ALA A 43 2.72 -1.92 1.61
CA ALA A 43 1.73 -2.28 2.61
C ALA A 43 0.96 -1.04 3.04
N VAL A 44 -0.33 -1.23 3.34
CA VAL A 44 -1.26 -0.24 3.85
C VAL A 44 -2.06 -0.87 4.99
N LEU A 45 -2.12 -0.21 6.14
CA LEU A 45 -2.91 -0.62 7.30
C LEU A 45 -3.76 0.54 7.78
N TYR A 46 -5.05 0.30 8.02
CA TYR A 46 -5.99 1.26 8.57
C TYR A 46 -6.37 0.89 10.00
N PHE A 47 -6.32 1.87 10.90
CA PHE A 47 -6.54 1.66 12.34
C PHE A 47 -7.15 2.89 13.00
N LYS A 48 -7.75 2.72 14.18
CA LYS A 48 -8.38 3.82 14.91
C LYS A 48 -7.37 4.56 15.78
N GLU A 49 -7.70 5.81 16.10
CA GLU A 49 -7.05 6.57 17.18
C GLU A 49 -5.53 6.77 17.05
N GLY A 50 -4.98 6.98 15.85
CA GLY A 50 -3.54 7.28 15.67
C GLY A 50 -3.02 8.55 16.40
N PHE A 51 -3.91 9.33 17.02
CA PHE A 51 -3.56 10.44 17.91
C PHE A 51 -3.25 10.00 19.35
N SER A 52 -3.64 8.79 19.78
CA SER A 52 -3.47 8.31 21.15
C SER A 52 -2.01 7.91 21.43
N ASP A 53 -1.61 7.98 22.71
CA ASP A 53 -0.24 7.64 23.11
C ASP A 53 0.07 6.16 22.85
N ASP A 54 -0.90 5.27 23.12
CA ASP A 54 -0.78 3.83 22.86
C ASP A 54 -0.54 3.56 21.36
N MET A 55 -1.31 4.21 20.47
CA MET A 55 -1.14 4.00 19.03
C MET A 55 0.13 4.65 18.51
N ARG A 56 0.58 5.76 19.10
CA ARG A 56 1.88 6.35 18.76
C ARG A 56 3.05 5.46 19.17
N GLU A 57 2.98 4.80 20.32
CA GLU A 57 3.97 3.79 20.68
C GLU A 57 3.91 2.59 19.73
N ALA A 58 2.72 2.10 19.38
CA ALA A 58 2.55 1.04 18.39
C ALA A 58 3.17 1.40 17.02
N ILE A 59 2.91 2.62 16.53
CA ILE A 59 3.51 3.16 15.30
C ILE A 59 5.04 3.22 15.42
N ALA A 60 5.57 3.67 16.56
CA ALA A 60 7.01 3.74 16.78
C ALA A 60 7.66 2.34 16.73
N GLN A 61 7.02 1.33 17.32
CA GLN A 61 7.49 -0.06 17.24
C GLN A 61 7.43 -0.62 15.82
N CYS A 62 6.40 -0.26 15.04
CA CYS A 62 6.34 -0.61 13.62
C CYS A 62 7.51 0.01 12.84
N PHE A 63 7.85 1.27 13.16
CA PHE A 63 8.99 1.93 12.55
C PHE A 63 10.33 1.30 12.96
N ASP A 64 10.51 0.95 14.24
CA ASP A 64 11.72 0.27 14.71
C ASP A 64 11.98 -1.03 13.94
N ASP A 65 10.95 -1.85 13.74
CA ASP A 65 11.05 -3.10 12.97
C ASP A 65 11.31 -2.83 11.48
N TYR A 66 10.71 -1.79 10.90
CA TYR A 66 10.99 -1.38 9.52
C TYR A 66 12.44 -0.89 9.34
N GLN A 67 12.98 -0.16 10.32
CA GLN A 67 14.34 0.38 10.29
C GLN A 67 15.41 -0.71 10.30
N VAL A 68 15.11 -1.92 10.80
CA VAL A 68 16.01 -3.08 10.70
C VAL A 68 16.47 -3.30 9.26
N TYR A 69 15.58 -3.05 8.29
CA TYR A 69 15.86 -3.23 6.86
C TYR A 69 16.15 -1.91 6.13
N ALA A 70 15.44 -0.84 6.48
CA ALA A 70 15.39 0.36 5.67
C ALA A 70 16.40 1.46 6.06
N LYS A 71 16.97 1.42 7.28
CA LYS A 71 17.70 2.56 7.86
C LYS A 71 18.81 3.14 6.97
N ASP A 72 19.54 2.29 6.26
CA ASP A 72 20.71 2.70 5.47
C ASP A 72 20.30 3.34 4.12
N TYR A 73 19.04 3.15 3.72
CA TYR A 73 18.45 3.70 2.49
C TYR A 73 17.72 5.02 2.71
N LEU A 74 17.14 5.25 3.89
CA LEU A 74 16.36 6.45 4.19
C LEU A 74 17.23 7.72 4.13
N LYS A 75 16.72 8.75 3.45
CA LYS A 75 17.41 10.03 3.22
C LYS A 75 16.72 11.22 3.84
N TRP A 76 15.39 11.22 3.88
CA TRP A 76 14.61 12.37 4.33
C TRP A 76 13.47 11.94 5.23
N LEU A 77 13.19 12.77 6.23
CA LEU A 77 11.92 12.81 6.94
C LEU A 77 11.20 14.09 6.54
N TRP A 78 10.00 13.94 6.01
CA TRP A 78 9.01 15.01 5.87
C TRP A 78 8.00 14.93 6.99
N GLN A 79 7.70 16.08 7.57
CA GLN A 79 6.70 16.21 8.60
C GLN A 79 5.67 17.22 8.14
N GLY A 80 4.40 16.84 8.18
CA GLY A 80 3.33 17.84 8.19
C GLY A 80 3.50 18.73 9.42
N THR A 81 2.97 19.96 9.34
CA THR A 81 3.18 21.02 10.32
C THR A 81 3.17 20.51 11.77
N PRO A 82 4.34 20.46 12.45
CA PRO A 82 4.35 20.27 13.88
C PRO A 82 4.02 21.60 14.57
N PRO A 83 3.49 21.58 15.81
CA PRO A 83 3.33 22.80 16.58
C PRO A 83 4.72 23.39 16.87
N THR A 84 4.97 24.58 16.34
CA THR A 84 5.89 25.61 16.85
C THR A 84 7.39 25.68 16.48
N SER A 85 8.07 24.80 15.70
CA SER A 85 9.38 25.18 15.06
C SER A 85 10.18 24.15 14.21
N GLU A 86 9.69 22.95 13.90
CA GLU A 86 10.53 22.04 13.07
C GLU A 86 10.46 22.38 11.57
N LYS A 87 11.55 22.10 10.84
CA LYS A 87 11.59 22.23 9.38
C LYS A 87 10.71 21.14 8.77
N ASP A 88 9.92 21.49 7.74
CA ASP A 88 9.04 20.56 7.02
C ASP A 88 9.78 19.33 6.45
N CYS A 89 11.10 19.45 6.24
CA CYS A 89 11.98 18.39 5.76
C CYS A 89 13.32 18.37 6.51
N THR A 90 13.73 17.19 7.00
CA THR A 90 14.98 16.97 7.74
C THR A 90 15.75 15.79 7.13
N PRO A 91 17.08 15.91 6.89
CA PRO A 91 17.91 14.76 6.50
C PRO A 91 17.85 13.66 7.55
N PHE A 92 17.68 12.41 7.13
CA PHE A 92 17.44 11.28 8.03
C PHE A 92 18.53 11.10 9.10
N GLU A 93 19.80 11.32 8.76
CA GLU A 93 20.93 11.27 9.70
C GLU A 93 20.81 12.27 10.88
N LYS A 94 19.99 13.32 10.74
CA LYS A 94 19.75 14.37 11.75
C LYS A 94 18.41 14.22 12.45
N VAL A 95 17.62 13.21 12.07
CA VAL A 95 16.29 12.96 12.62
C VAL A 95 16.42 12.40 14.03
N LYS A 96 15.65 12.97 14.96
CA LYS A 96 15.53 12.42 16.32
C LYS A 96 14.73 11.12 16.30
N PRO A 97 14.90 10.22 17.29
CA PRO A 97 14.05 9.03 17.40
C PRO A 97 12.56 9.38 17.33
N ILE A 98 11.77 8.58 16.61
CA ILE A 98 10.36 8.88 16.33
C ILE A 98 9.53 9.13 17.61
N ARG A 99 9.83 8.40 18.69
CA ARG A 99 9.21 8.60 20.01
C ARG A 99 9.47 9.98 20.60
N SER A 100 10.68 10.53 20.40
CA SER A 100 11.01 11.88 20.84
C SER A 100 10.24 12.94 20.06
N ILE A 101 9.98 12.67 18.79
CA ILE A 101 9.17 13.55 17.94
C ILE A 101 7.70 13.50 18.39
N PHE A 102 7.13 12.31 18.63
CA PHE A 102 5.74 12.16 19.04
C PHE A 102 5.40 12.88 20.35
N LYS A 103 6.37 13.07 21.26
CA LYS A 103 6.19 13.89 22.47
C LYS A 103 5.85 15.36 22.18
N ASN A 104 6.19 15.87 20.99
CA ASN A 104 5.89 17.24 20.58
C ASN A 104 4.48 17.38 19.98
N TYR A 105 3.82 16.27 19.63
CA TYR A 105 2.48 16.30 19.06
C TYR A 105 1.44 16.23 20.16
N LYS A 106 0.55 17.22 20.26
CA LYS A 106 -0.63 17.11 21.12
C LYS A 106 -1.70 16.25 20.42
N PRO A 107 -2.61 15.57 21.14
CA PRO A 107 -3.72 14.82 20.54
C PRO A 107 -4.59 15.65 19.57
N MET A 108 -4.61 16.98 19.77
CA MET A 108 -5.36 17.93 18.95
C MET A 108 -4.69 18.30 17.62
N HIS A 109 -3.48 17.80 17.33
CA HIS A 109 -2.83 18.01 16.05
C HIS A 109 -2.90 16.74 15.18
N PRO A 110 -3.18 16.88 13.86
CA PRO A 110 -3.02 15.77 12.94
C PRO A 110 -1.55 15.35 12.89
N ILE A 111 -1.34 14.11 12.49
CA ILE A 111 -0.03 13.51 12.32
C ILE A 111 0.17 13.15 10.85
N THR A 112 1.24 13.66 10.26
CA THR A 112 1.65 13.30 8.89
C THR A 112 3.16 13.19 8.86
N PHE A 113 3.66 12.00 8.58
CA PHE A 113 5.09 11.67 8.57
C PHE A 113 5.40 10.89 7.31
N LEU A 114 6.49 11.24 6.64
CA LEU A 114 6.99 10.52 5.49
C LEU A 114 8.50 10.37 5.58
N TYR A 115 8.96 9.16 5.88
CA TYR A 115 10.35 8.75 5.70
C TYR A 115 10.53 8.19 4.30
N THR A 116 11.50 8.69 3.54
CA THR A 116 11.72 8.24 2.15
C THR A 116 13.21 8.09 1.83
N SER A 117 13.49 7.15 0.92
CA SER A 117 14.81 6.91 0.32
C SER A 117 15.10 7.77 -0.92
N GLY A 118 14.18 8.67 -1.31
CA GLY A 118 14.39 9.58 -2.43
C GLY A 118 15.70 10.36 -2.31
N LYS A 119 16.46 10.44 -3.40
CA LYS A 119 17.78 11.10 -3.40
C LYS A 119 17.61 12.61 -3.17
N GLU A 120 16.82 13.26 -4.01
CA GLU A 120 16.44 14.66 -3.84
C GLU A 120 15.31 14.80 -2.79
N ARG A 121 15.22 15.97 -2.14
CA ARG A 121 14.22 16.21 -1.08
C ARG A 121 12.79 15.90 -1.50
N PHE A 122 12.44 16.17 -2.75
CA PHE A 122 11.10 16.00 -3.29
C PHE A 122 10.98 14.73 -4.17
N ALA A 123 12.01 13.88 -4.21
CA ALA A 123 11.95 12.61 -4.92
C ALA A 123 11.32 11.53 -4.05
N THR A 124 10.80 10.49 -4.71
CA THR A 124 10.41 9.25 -4.05
C THR A 124 11.51 8.19 -4.18
N GLY A 125 11.34 7.07 -3.48
CA GLY A 125 12.21 5.90 -3.52
C GLY A 125 11.45 4.66 -3.08
N ALA A 126 12.00 3.47 -3.36
CA ALA A 126 11.29 2.21 -3.09
C ALA A 126 11.15 1.91 -1.59
N TRP A 127 12.02 2.48 -0.74
CA TRP A 127 11.88 2.45 0.71
C TRP A 127 11.14 3.70 1.19
N GLU A 128 9.92 3.50 1.67
CA GLU A 128 9.05 4.54 2.24
C GLU A 128 8.40 4.03 3.53
N PHE A 129 8.26 4.90 4.52
CA PHE A 129 7.41 4.66 5.69
C PHE A 129 6.62 5.93 5.98
N ASN A 130 5.30 5.84 5.90
CA ASN A 130 4.42 6.99 5.98
C ASN A 130 3.25 6.74 6.95
N ILE A 131 2.89 7.78 7.69
CA ILE A 131 1.81 7.77 8.68
C ILE A 131 0.90 8.95 8.37
N GLY A 132 -0.40 8.69 8.33
CA GLY A 132 -1.41 9.73 8.26
C GLY A 132 -2.50 9.53 9.30
N GLY A 133 -2.74 10.52 10.14
CA GLY A 133 -3.80 10.48 11.14
C GLY A 133 -4.35 11.88 11.42
N LEU A 134 -5.66 11.96 11.65
CA LEU A 134 -6.30 13.21 12.04
C LEU A 134 -6.19 13.45 13.54
N SER A 135 -6.44 14.70 13.95
CA SER A 135 -6.53 15.06 15.36
C SER A 135 -7.70 14.36 16.07
N GLN A 136 -7.64 14.26 17.40
CA GLN A 136 -8.69 13.68 18.24
C GLN A 136 -10.09 14.27 17.94
N TRP A 137 -10.20 15.60 17.81
CA TRP A 137 -11.47 16.27 17.52
C TRP A 137 -12.04 15.88 16.14
N GLN A 138 -11.17 15.76 15.13
CA GLN A 138 -11.58 15.34 13.80
C GLN A 138 -12.01 13.87 13.79
N ALA A 139 -11.29 13.01 14.51
CA ALA A 139 -11.62 11.60 14.64
C ALA A 139 -12.99 11.38 15.28
N GLN A 140 -13.29 12.11 16.36
CA GLN A 140 -14.58 12.02 17.05
C GLN A 140 -15.77 12.52 16.20
N LYS A 141 -15.57 13.58 15.39
CA LYS A 141 -16.67 14.18 14.61
C LYS A 141 -16.95 13.51 13.27
N LYS A 142 -15.95 12.91 12.64
CA LYS A 142 -16.04 12.42 11.25
C LYS A 142 -15.87 10.91 11.09
N ASN A 143 -15.92 10.15 12.19
CA ASN A 143 -15.67 8.70 12.21
C ASN A 143 -14.41 8.33 11.41
N TYR A 144 -13.28 8.99 11.66
CA TYR A 144 -12.08 8.84 10.84
C TYR A 144 -11.14 7.74 11.35
N GLN A 145 -10.43 7.07 10.45
CA GLN A 145 -9.37 6.10 10.76
C GLN A 145 -8.00 6.60 10.28
N SER A 146 -6.96 6.34 11.06
CA SER A 146 -5.57 6.61 10.67
C SER A 146 -5.07 5.51 9.73
N ASN A 147 -3.96 5.79 9.05
CA ASN A 147 -3.28 4.84 8.18
C ASN A 147 -1.77 4.84 8.44
N LEU A 148 -1.17 3.68 8.20
CA LEU A 148 0.27 3.49 8.14
C LEU A 148 0.58 2.75 6.85
N THR A 149 1.59 3.24 6.13
CA THR A 149 2.08 2.63 4.91
C THR A 149 3.58 2.41 5.02
N PHE A 150 4.06 1.32 4.44
CA PHE A 150 5.49 1.13 4.22
C PHE A 150 5.72 0.42 2.88
N SER A 151 6.87 0.66 2.26
CA SER A 151 7.24 0.02 1.00
C SER A 151 8.67 -0.46 1.00
N MET A 152 8.93 -1.47 0.17
CA MET A 152 10.26 -2.04 -0.04
C MET A 152 10.44 -2.37 -1.54
N PRO A 153 11.70 -2.39 -2.04
CA PRO A 153 11.99 -2.77 -3.42
C PRO A 153 11.43 -4.16 -3.76
N ILE A 154 10.95 -4.31 -5.00
CA ILE A 154 10.39 -5.58 -5.51
C ILE A 154 11.40 -6.72 -5.37
N ASP A 155 12.63 -6.50 -5.82
CA ASP A 155 13.69 -7.53 -5.79
C ASP A 155 13.98 -7.94 -4.32
N TRP A 156 14.03 -6.98 -3.40
CA TRP A 156 14.24 -7.26 -1.98
C TRP A 156 13.12 -8.12 -1.39
N VAL A 157 11.85 -7.80 -1.70
CA VAL A 157 10.69 -8.59 -1.22
C VAL A 157 10.65 -9.97 -1.88
N GLY A 158 11.08 -10.11 -3.13
CA GLY A 158 11.21 -11.41 -3.80
C GLY A 158 12.18 -12.35 -3.07
N GLU A 159 13.28 -11.81 -2.55
CA GLU A 159 14.29 -12.55 -1.80
C GLU A 159 13.94 -12.72 -0.31
N ASN A 160 13.18 -11.79 0.26
CA ASN A 160 12.91 -11.67 1.71
C ASN A 160 11.41 -11.66 2.04
N SER A 161 10.59 -12.38 1.27
CA SER A 161 9.12 -12.31 1.37
C SER A 161 8.58 -12.57 2.78
N LYS A 162 9.15 -13.56 3.49
CA LYS A 162 8.77 -13.87 4.89
C LYS A 162 9.07 -12.73 5.85
N ALA A 163 10.13 -11.95 5.63
CA ALA A 163 10.43 -10.78 6.45
C ALA A 163 9.41 -9.67 6.23
N PHE A 164 8.97 -9.47 4.98
CA PHE A 164 7.89 -8.53 4.65
C PHE A 164 6.55 -8.96 5.27
N ILE A 165 6.18 -10.24 5.12
CA ILE A 165 4.96 -10.82 5.70
C ILE A 165 4.95 -10.64 7.22
N GLU A 166 6.08 -10.96 7.87
CA GLU A 166 6.22 -10.83 9.32
C GLU A 166 6.04 -9.38 9.79
N LEU A 167 6.68 -8.43 9.09
CA LEU A 167 6.52 -7.02 9.40
C LEU A 167 5.06 -6.58 9.25
N PHE A 168 4.39 -6.99 8.17
CA PHE A 168 2.98 -6.68 7.95
C PHE A 168 2.08 -7.21 9.06
N ILE A 169 2.26 -8.47 9.47
CA ILE A 169 1.50 -9.10 10.56
C ILE A 169 1.75 -8.38 11.90
N LYS A 170 3.02 -8.12 12.25
CA LYS A 170 3.37 -7.40 13.48
C LYS A 170 2.77 -6.00 13.52
N CYS A 171 2.83 -5.27 12.41
CA CYS A 171 2.22 -3.95 12.31
C CYS A 171 0.69 -4.02 12.44
N ALA A 172 0.04 -4.98 11.77
CA ALA A 172 -1.40 -5.19 11.89
C ALA A 172 -1.82 -5.50 13.34
N GLN A 173 -1.07 -6.35 14.04
CA GLN A 173 -1.29 -6.69 15.44
C GLN A 173 -1.14 -5.47 16.36
N ARG A 174 -0.01 -4.76 16.28
CA ARG A 174 0.27 -3.61 17.17
C ARG A 174 -0.73 -2.49 17.00
N LEU A 175 -1.12 -2.22 15.76
CA LEU A 175 -2.07 -1.16 15.42
C LEU A 175 -3.52 -1.59 15.62
N LYS A 176 -3.78 -2.87 15.95
CA LYS A 176 -5.13 -3.45 15.99
C LYS A 176 -5.89 -3.11 14.70
N ALA A 177 -5.23 -3.33 13.57
CA ALA A 177 -5.70 -2.88 12.27
C ALA A 177 -7.13 -3.38 12.01
N LYS A 178 -8.00 -2.48 11.52
CA LYS A 178 -9.36 -2.83 11.10
C LYS A 178 -9.31 -3.59 9.79
N HIS A 179 -8.49 -3.10 8.87
CA HIS A 179 -8.18 -3.76 7.61
C HIS A 179 -6.89 -3.20 7.01
N GLY A 180 -6.42 -3.84 5.94
CA GLY A 180 -5.27 -3.40 5.18
C GLY A 180 -4.93 -4.37 4.07
N TYR A 181 -3.93 -4.03 3.28
CA TYR A 181 -3.48 -4.87 2.18
C TYR A 181 -2.01 -4.59 1.86
N ALA A 182 -1.36 -5.52 1.18
CA ALA A 182 -0.02 -5.31 0.64
C ALA A 182 0.19 -6.02 -0.69
N GLY A 183 0.89 -5.36 -1.62
CA GLY A 183 1.18 -5.87 -2.96
C GLY A 183 1.94 -4.85 -3.81
N TYR A 184 1.95 -5.05 -5.13
CA TYR A 184 2.57 -4.11 -6.06
C TYR A 184 1.95 -2.72 -5.94
N ALA A 185 2.77 -1.68 -5.99
CA ALA A 185 2.35 -0.29 -6.06
C ALA A 185 3.33 0.51 -6.92
N CYS A 186 2.89 1.67 -7.40
CA CYS A 186 3.78 2.70 -7.93
C CYS A 186 3.92 3.79 -6.87
N ILE A 187 5.04 3.81 -6.14
CA ILE A 187 5.27 4.87 -5.15
C ILE A 187 5.59 6.13 -5.94
N ILE A 188 4.75 7.16 -5.79
CA ILE A 188 4.97 8.47 -6.38
C ILE A 188 5.54 9.45 -5.36
N SER A 189 6.19 10.52 -5.84
CA SER A 189 6.57 11.63 -4.96
C SER A 189 5.31 12.25 -4.36
N GLN A 190 5.09 12.02 -3.06
CA GLN A 190 3.97 12.62 -2.34
C GLN A 190 4.09 14.15 -2.24
N ILE A 191 5.31 14.69 -2.28
CA ILE A 191 5.58 16.14 -2.24
C ILE A 191 5.19 16.83 -3.54
N ARG A 192 5.17 16.08 -4.65
CA ARG A 192 4.81 16.56 -5.99
C ARG A 192 3.81 15.60 -6.65
N SER A 193 2.78 15.19 -5.91
CA SER A 193 1.86 14.14 -6.36
C SER A 193 1.10 14.54 -7.62
N ASP A 194 0.70 15.81 -7.73
CA ASP A 194 0.02 16.38 -8.89
C ASP A 194 0.76 16.14 -10.21
N LYS A 195 2.09 16.17 -10.18
CA LYS A 195 2.96 15.92 -11.34
C LYS A 195 3.17 14.44 -11.63
N ASN A 196 2.94 13.55 -10.67
CA ASN A 196 3.36 12.15 -10.74
C ASN A 196 2.19 11.15 -10.76
N GLU A 197 0.99 11.54 -10.33
CA GLU A 197 -0.24 10.76 -10.49
C GLU A 197 -0.54 10.35 -11.94
N PRO A 198 -0.23 11.14 -13.00
CA PRO A 198 -0.36 10.66 -14.37
C PRO A 198 0.51 9.41 -14.64
N THR A 199 1.70 9.34 -14.03
CA THR A 199 2.60 8.18 -14.14
C THR A 199 2.02 6.98 -13.41
N GLU A 200 1.47 7.16 -12.21
CA GLU A 200 0.74 6.10 -11.48
C GLU A 200 -0.47 5.59 -12.29
N ALA A 201 -1.26 6.49 -12.89
CA ALA A 201 -2.38 6.14 -13.74
C ALA A 201 -1.96 5.31 -14.96
N PHE A 202 -0.86 5.71 -15.62
CA PHE A 202 -0.31 4.96 -16.74
C PHE A 202 0.14 3.55 -16.32
N MET A 203 0.86 3.45 -15.19
CA MET A 203 1.35 2.17 -14.68
C MET A 203 0.22 1.23 -14.27
N ALA A 204 -0.83 1.74 -13.62
CA ALA A 204 -2.01 0.95 -13.22
C ALA A 204 -2.74 0.31 -14.42
N ARG A 205 -2.66 0.91 -15.60
CA ARG A 205 -3.24 0.34 -16.83
C ARG A 205 -2.42 -0.82 -17.40
N LYS A 206 -1.13 -0.89 -17.05
CA LYS A 206 -0.23 -1.98 -17.42
C LYS A 206 -0.17 -3.07 -16.35
N ALA A 207 -0.48 -2.72 -15.11
CA ALA A 207 -0.40 -3.57 -13.93
C ALA A 207 -1.70 -3.50 -13.14
N TRP A 208 -2.66 -4.36 -13.46
CA TRP A 208 -4.00 -4.32 -12.88
C TRP A 208 -4.01 -4.65 -11.39
N ALA A 209 -3.06 -5.42 -10.86
CA ALA A 209 -3.01 -5.68 -9.42
C ALA A 209 -2.29 -4.60 -8.61
N MET A 210 -1.76 -3.57 -9.28
CA MET A 210 -1.07 -2.46 -8.63
C MET A 210 -2.02 -1.61 -7.79
N ASP A 211 -1.63 -1.34 -6.54
CA ASP A 211 -2.27 -0.37 -5.67
C ASP A 211 -2.00 1.06 -6.15
N VAL A 212 -3.04 1.89 -6.08
CA VAL A 212 -3.13 3.22 -6.69
C VAL A 212 -3.71 4.20 -5.70
N GLY A 213 -3.17 5.41 -5.65
CA GLY A 213 -3.74 6.54 -4.91
C GLY A 213 -3.08 6.76 -3.56
N ASN A 214 -3.75 7.53 -2.71
CA ASN A 214 -3.23 8.01 -1.44
C ASN A 214 -4.04 7.45 -0.25
N PRO A 215 -3.51 6.46 0.48
CA PRO A 215 -4.19 5.84 1.61
C PRO A 215 -4.70 6.83 2.67
N TYR A 216 -4.01 7.94 2.90
CA TYR A 216 -4.45 8.96 3.86
C TYR A 216 -5.70 9.71 3.42
N LEU A 217 -5.80 10.02 2.12
CA LEU A 217 -6.97 10.71 1.55
C LEU A 217 -8.17 9.77 1.39
N GLU A 218 -7.92 8.47 1.24
CA GLU A 218 -8.94 7.44 1.09
C GLU A 218 -9.50 6.96 2.44
N ALA A 219 -8.79 7.19 3.54
CA ALA A 219 -9.11 6.61 4.84
C ALA A 219 -10.56 6.86 5.30
N SER A 220 -11.14 8.04 5.02
CA SER A 220 -12.53 8.34 5.37
C SER A 220 -13.56 7.61 4.51
N SER A 221 -13.20 7.15 3.32
CA SER A 221 -14.08 6.38 2.44
C SER A 221 -14.07 4.88 2.79
N LEU A 222 -13.15 4.45 3.65
CA LEU A 222 -12.85 3.04 3.94
C LEU A 222 -13.19 2.65 5.38
N ILE A 223 -14.07 3.41 6.04
CA ILE A 223 -14.40 3.17 7.45
C ILE A 223 -15.21 1.88 7.59
N ASP A 224 -16.15 1.66 6.68
CA ASP A 224 -17.14 0.58 6.74
C ASP A 224 -16.89 -0.52 5.70
N GLY A 225 -15.73 -0.50 5.04
CA GLY A 225 -15.33 -1.55 4.12
C GLY A 225 -13.88 -1.46 3.68
N ILE A 226 -13.46 -2.46 2.91
CA ILE A 226 -12.12 -2.56 2.35
C ILE A 226 -12.03 -1.89 0.98
N LYS A 227 -10.84 -1.40 0.64
CA LYS A 227 -10.56 -0.85 -0.69
C LYS A 227 -10.44 -1.96 -1.73
N THR A 228 -9.65 -2.97 -1.42
CA THR A 228 -9.26 -4.02 -2.37
C THR A 228 -8.67 -5.21 -1.62
N VAL A 229 -8.47 -6.31 -2.35
CA VAL A 229 -7.64 -7.44 -1.93
C VAL A 229 -6.29 -7.36 -2.64
N SER A 230 -5.26 -7.97 -2.06
CA SER A 230 -3.94 -8.04 -2.67
C SER A 230 -3.19 -9.30 -2.21
N TRP A 231 -1.87 -9.36 -2.43
CA TRP A 231 -1.01 -10.46 -1.99
C TRP A 231 -1.22 -10.78 -0.51
N LEU A 232 -1.21 -9.76 0.34
CA LEU A 232 -1.63 -9.84 1.73
C LEU A 232 -2.88 -8.99 1.92
N THR A 233 -3.87 -9.49 2.64
CA THR A 233 -5.09 -8.75 2.99
C THR A 233 -5.40 -8.96 4.46
N ALA A 234 -5.39 -7.88 5.26
CA ALA A 234 -5.71 -7.90 6.68
C ALA A 234 -7.19 -7.50 6.87
N ILE A 235 -7.93 -8.25 7.69
CA ILE A 235 -9.34 -7.98 8.04
C ILE A 235 -9.57 -8.32 9.50
N ASN A 236 -10.24 -7.44 10.24
CA ASN A 236 -10.62 -7.71 11.62
C ASN A 236 -11.66 -8.84 11.73
N TYR A 237 -11.71 -9.52 12.88
CA TYR A 237 -12.65 -10.64 13.07
C TYR A 237 -14.11 -10.22 13.04
N GLU A 238 -14.43 -8.97 13.38
CA GLU A 238 -15.79 -8.43 13.24
C GLU A 238 -16.32 -8.55 11.80
N TRP A 239 -15.47 -8.31 10.80
CA TRP A 239 -15.84 -8.41 9.39
C TRP A 239 -15.57 -9.79 8.79
N PHE A 240 -14.54 -10.49 9.27
CA PHE A 240 -14.17 -11.79 8.73
C PHE A 240 -15.09 -12.92 9.21
N ASN A 241 -15.56 -12.89 10.47
CA ASN A 241 -16.35 -13.99 11.03
C ASN A 241 -17.67 -14.24 10.29
N PRO A 242 -18.47 -13.21 9.92
CA PRO A 242 -19.68 -13.45 9.12
C PRO A 242 -19.39 -14.17 7.79
N ILE A 243 -18.31 -13.79 7.09
CA ILE A 243 -17.90 -14.46 5.85
C ILE A 243 -17.48 -15.90 6.13
N LYS A 244 -16.69 -16.13 7.18
CA LYS A 244 -16.26 -17.47 7.59
C LYS A 244 -17.45 -18.39 7.92
N GLU A 245 -18.52 -17.84 8.49
CA GLU A 245 -19.73 -18.59 8.84
C GLU A 245 -20.63 -18.89 7.63
N GLU A 246 -20.70 -17.98 6.66
CA GLU A 246 -21.54 -18.13 5.46
C GLU A 246 -20.86 -18.91 4.33
N GLU A 247 -19.55 -18.76 4.17
CA GLU A 247 -18.78 -19.34 3.07
C GLU A 247 -18.10 -20.65 3.45
N ALA A 248 -18.05 -21.59 2.51
CA ALA A 248 -17.25 -22.81 2.64
C ALA A 248 -15.76 -22.50 2.36
N LEU A 249 -15.10 -21.73 3.25
CA LEU A 249 -13.76 -21.17 3.02
C LEU A 249 -12.68 -22.20 2.63
N ASN A 250 -12.75 -23.45 3.10
CA ASN A 250 -11.82 -24.51 2.65
C ASN A 250 -11.94 -24.84 1.15
N SER A 251 -13.14 -24.72 0.60
CA SER A 251 -13.42 -24.90 -0.83
C SER A 251 -13.14 -23.63 -1.62
N GLU A 252 -13.49 -22.47 -1.04
CA GLU A 252 -13.38 -21.17 -1.73
C GLU A 252 -11.95 -20.64 -1.76
N LEU A 253 -11.17 -20.89 -0.71
CA LEU A 253 -9.77 -20.50 -0.54
C LEU A 253 -8.92 -21.74 -0.24
N PRO A 254 -8.62 -22.59 -1.26
CA PRO A 254 -7.91 -23.82 -1.05
C PRO A 254 -6.53 -23.58 -0.44
N MET A 255 -6.31 -24.30 0.65
CA MET A 255 -5.21 -24.16 1.58
C MET A 255 -3.78 -24.34 1.02
N ASN A 256 -3.67 -24.79 -0.24
CA ASN A 256 -2.41 -24.90 -0.98
C ASN A 256 -1.96 -23.56 -1.59
N TRP A 257 -2.86 -22.60 -1.80
CA TRP A 257 -2.55 -21.28 -2.36
C TRP A 257 -2.93 -20.13 -1.42
N PHE A 258 -3.75 -20.41 -0.42
CA PHE A 258 -4.16 -19.46 0.60
C PHE A 258 -3.75 -19.91 2.00
N ILE A 259 -3.31 -18.95 2.81
CA ILE A 259 -2.99 -19.17 4.22
C ILE A 259 -3.44 -17.96 5.04
N GLY A 260 -4.03 -18.22 6.20
CA GLY A 260 -4.44 -17.21 7.16
C GLY A 260 -3.47 -17.16 8.34
N TYR A 261 -3.18 -15.95 8.82
CA TYR A 261 -2.40 -15.70 10.03
C TYR A 261 -3.22 -14.87 11.00
N ASP A 262 -3.41 -15.38 12.21
CA ASP A 262 -4.00 -14.59 13.28
C ASP A 262 -3.05 -13.45 13.68
N TYR A 263 -3.57 -12.23 13.74
CA TYR A 263 -2.87 -11.08 14.30
C TYR A 263 -3.53 -10.56 15.59
N GLY A 264 -4.41 -11.37 16.21
CA GLY A 264 -5.03 -11.14 17.51
C GLY A 264 -6.38 -10.44 17.44
N THR A 265 -6.54 -9.42 16.59
CA THR A 265 -7.83 -8.75 16.36
C THR A 265 -8.43 -9.04 14.98
N GLY A 266 -7.80 -9.92 14.21
CA GLY A 266 -8.22 -10.29 12.86
C GLY A 266 -7.28 -11.31 12.21
N VAL A 267 -7.47 -11.49 10.91
CA VAL A 267 -6.68 -12.39 10.07
C VAL A 267 -5.95 -11.63 8.95
N VAL A 268 -4.69 -11.97 8.71
CA VAL A 268 -4.01 -11.68 7.45
C VAL A 268 -4.16 -12.89 6.53
N ILE A 269 -4.79 -12.71 5.38
CA ILE A 269 -4.88 -13.72 4.33
C ILE A 269 -3.78 -13.44 3.31
N GLN A 270 -2.90 -14.41 3.10
CA GLN A 270 -1.92 -14.43 2.02
C GLN A 270 -2.50 -15.21 0.83
N ALA A 271 -2.52 -14.59 -0.34
CA ALA A 271 -2.98 -15.16 -1.61
C ALA A 271 -1.80 -15.35 -2.56
N GLY A 272 -1.31 -16.58 -2.67
CA GLY A 272 -0.14 -16.93 -3.49
C GLY A 272 1.21 -16.80 -2.76
N THR A 273 2.28 -17.29 -3.40
CA THR A 273 3.64 -17.36 -2.83
C THR A 273 4.33 -16.00 -2.79
N LEU A 274 4.22 -15.23 -3.86
CA LEU A 274 4.85 -13.91 -4.02
C LEU A 274 3.81 -12.92 -4.54
N PRO A 275 4.04 -11.61 -4.37
CA PRO A 275 3.14 -10.62 -4.94
C PRO A 275 3.14 -10.73 -6.48
N SER A 276 1.95 -10.69 -7.06
CA SER A 276 1.72 -10.59 -8.51
C SER A 276 1.38 -9.16 -8.92
N MET A 277 1.95 -8.71 -10.05
CA MET A 277 1.74 -7.36 -10.61
C MET A 277 0.41 -7.23 -11.36
N GLY A 278 -0.18 -8.34 -11.82
CA GLY A 278 -1.34 -8.30 -12.70
C GLY A 278 -1.00 -7.67 -14.05
N SER A 279 0.07 -8.12 -14.71
CA SER A 279 0.53 -7.51 -15.95
C SER A 279 -0.41 -7.83 -17.11
N VAL A 280 -0.85 -6.80 -17.86
CA VAL A 280 -1.69 -7.00 -19.05
C VAL A 280 -1.00 -7.76 -20.18
N GLU A 281 0.33 -7.90 -20.12
CA GLU A 281 1.12 -8.63 -21.12
C GLU A 281 1.20 -10.13 -20.85
N SER A 282 0.93 -10.57 -19.62
CA SER A 282 1.09 -11.96 -19.21
C SER A 282 -0.14 -12.49 -18.47
N ASP A 283 -0.51 -11.85 -17.37
CA ASP A 283 -1.67 -12.21 -16.58
C ASP A 283 -2.20 -10.98 -15.82
N PRO A 284 -3.25 -10.31 -16.32
CA PRO A 284 -3.85 -9.17 -15.64
C PRO A 284 -4.67 -9.55 -14.40
N LEU A 285 -5.13 -10.80 -14.30
CA LEU A 285 -6.08 -11.25 -13.29
C LEU A 285 -5.58 -12.54 -12.60
N PRO A 286 -4.57 -12.44 -11.71
CA PRO A 286 -4.04 -13.59 -11.00
C PRO A 286 -5.15 -14.36 -10.27
N ALA A 287 -5.19 -15.67 -10.43
CA ALA A 287 -6.27 -16.48 -9.85
C ALA A 287 -6.39 -16.34 -8.33
N PRO A 288 -5.29 -16.26 -7.55
CA PRO A 288 -5.39 -16.05 -6.11
C PRO A 288 -6.13 -14.76 -5.74
N TYR A 289 -5.97 -13.68 -6.51
CA TYR A 289 -6.58 -12.38 -6.21
C TYR A 289 -8.04 -12.33 -6.61
N VAL A 290 -8.39 -12.92 -7.75
CA VAL A 290 -9.78 -13.01 -8.21
C VAL A 290 -10.63 -13.84 -7.24
N LEU A 291 -10.13 -15.01 -6.83
CA LEU A 291 -10.85 -15.88 -5.91
C LEU A 291 -10.98 -15.25 -4.50
N LEU A 292 -9.92 -14.60 -4.00
CA LEU A 292 -9.99 -13.84 -2.74
C LEU A 292 -10.95 -12.65 -2.84
N ASN A 293 -10.92 -11.90 -3.95
CA ASN A 293 -11.85 -10.80 -4.19
C ASN A 293 -13.29 -11.29 -4.17
N ARG A 294 -13.59 -12.46 -4.76
CA ARG A 294 -14.95 -13.02 -4.75
C ARG A 294 -15.47 -13.25 -3.33
N VAL A 295 -14.66 -13.85 -2.47
CA VAL A 295 -15.00 -14.12 -1.06
C VAL A 295 -15.17 -12.83 -0.25
N LEU A 296 -14.29 -11.84 -0.47
CA LEU A 296 -14.28 -10.59 0.30
C LEU A 296 -15.09 -9.46 -0.34
N LYS A 297 -15.73 -9.70 -1.50
CA LYS A 297 -16.54 -8.73 -2.23
C LYS A 297 -17.61 -8.06 -1.36
N PRO A 298 -18.31 -8.77 -0.44
CA PRO A 298 -19.31 -8.15 0.43
C PRO A 298 -18.75 -7.05 1.35
N LEU A 299 -17.44 -7.06 1.66
CA LEU A 299 -16.80 -6.02 2.47
C LEU A 299 -16.26 -4.85 1.65
N ARG A 300 -16.14 -5.00 0.32
CA ARG A 300 -15.51 -3.98 -0.51
C ARG A 300 -16.45 -2.78 -0.66
N VAL A 301 -15.92 -1.59 -0.46
CA VAL A 301 -16.71 -0.36 -0.69
C VAL A 301 -17.10 -0.26 -2.17
N GLU A 302 -18.34 0.16 -2.45
CA GLU A 302 -18.81 0.34 -3.83
C GLU A 302 -18.23 1.61 -4.47
N LYS A 303 -17.97 2.64 -3.65
CA LYS A 303 -17.51 3.96 -4.10
C LYS A 303 -16.44 4.49 -3.17
N ILE A 304 -15.34 4.97 -3.74
CA ILE A 304 -14.22 5.56 -2.99
C ILE A 304 -14.01 7.05 -3.27
N GLY A 305 -14.68 7.60 -4.29
CA GLY A 305 -14.47 8.95 -4.77
C GLY A 305 -13.35 8.98 -5.80
N ASP A 306 -12.33 9.81 -5.59
CA ASP A 306 -11.17 9.88 -6.47
C ASP A 306 -9.93 9.29 -5.81
N LEU A 307 -9.22 8.42 -6.53
CA LEU A 307 -7.90 7.93 -6.11
C LEU A 307 -6.81 8.95 -6.43
N HIS A 308 -6.98 9.72 -7.51
CA HIS A 308 -6.07 10.80 -7.94
C HIS A 308 -6.71 12.18 -7.71
N ARG A 309 -5.90 13.19 -7.35
CA ARG A 309 -6.36 14.57 -7.08
C ARG A 309 -5.79 15.62 -8.03
N GLY A 310 -4.77 15.26 -8.81
CA GLY A 310 -4.06 16.10 -9.76
C GLY A 310 -4.95 16.63 -10.88
N ASN A 311 -4.47 17.67 -11.56
CA ASN A 311 -5.22 18.37 -12.60
C ASN A 311 -4.82 17.93 -14.02
N TYR A 312 -3.78 17.12 -14.15
CA TYR A 312 -3.26 16.66 -15.44
C TYR A 312 -3.86 15.30 -15.79
N SER A 313 -4.99 15.32 -16.49
CA SER A 313 -5.65 14.14 -17.03
C SER A 313 -5.77 14.30 -18.54
N THR A 314 -5.57 13.21 -19.28
CA THR A 314 -5.77 13.17 -20.74
C THR A 314 -6.66 11.99 -21.10
N ASP A 315 -7.21 11.94 -22.31
CA ASP A 315 -7.99 10.78 -22.77
C ASP A 315 -7.12 9.51 -22.85
N GLU A 316 -5.84 9.68 -23.20
CA GLU A 316 -4.86 8.59 -23.30
C GLU A 316 -4.37 8.12 -21.93
N ILE A 317 -4.33 8.98 -20.92
CA ILE A 317 -3.92 8.68 -19.55
C ILE A 317 -4.89 9.39 -18.60
N PRO A 318 -6.12 8.86 -18.44
CA PRO A 318 -7.09 9.47 -17.57
C PRO A 318 -6.71 9.20 -16.12
N LEU A 319 -6.77 10.22 -15.28
CA LEU A 319 -6.62 10.05 -13.85
C LEU A 319 -7.77 9.18 -13.30
N ILE A 320 -7.47 8.35 -12.30
CA ILE A 320 -8.40 7.37 -11.76
C ILE A 320 -9.32 8.08 -10.75
N LYS A 321 -10.41 8.66 -11.28
CA LYS A 321 -11.37 9.50 -10.56
C LYS A 321 -12.81 9.02 -10.79
N GLY A 322 -13.71 9.29 -9.83
CA GLY A 322 -15.13 8.96 -9.94
C GLY A 322 -15.41 7.54 -10.43
N TYR A 323 -16.01 7.41 -11.62
CA TYR A 323 -16.35 6.09 -12.18
C TYR A 323 -15.10 5.21 -12.43
N LEU A 324 -13.98 5.78 -12.89
CA LEU A 324 -12.75 5.02 -13.12
C LEU A 324 -12.18 4.44 -11.82
N ALA A 325 -12.32 5.18 -10.71
CA ALA A 325 -11.96 4.66 -9.40
C ALA A 325 -12.84 3.47 -9.01
N ASN A 326 -14.15 3.54 -9.23
CA ASN A 326 -15.05 2.42 -8.95
C ASN A 326 -14.75 1.20 -9.83
N HIS A 327 -14.42 1.40 -11.12
CA HIS A 327 -13.95 0.32 -11.99
C HIS A 327 -12.64 -0.29 -11.48
N TRP A 328 -11.72 0.53 -10.97
CA TRP A 328 -10.50 0.02 -10.35
C TRP A 328 -10.81 -0.83 -9.11
N LEU A 329 -11.77 -0.44 -8.26
CA LEU A 329 -12.21 -1.28 -7.12
C LEU A 329 -12.74 -2.63 -7.60
N ALA A 330 -13.56 -2.63 -8.66
CA ALA A 330 -14.21 -3.81 -9.22
C ALA A 330 -13.36 -4.63 -10.22
N ARG A 331 -12.08 -4.29 -10.41
CA ARG A 331 -11.23 -4.88 -11.47
C ARG A 331 -11.04 -6.40 -11.40
N PHE A 332 -11.24 -7.00 -10.23
CA PHE A 332 -11.15 -8.46 -10.02
C PHE A 332 -12.51 -9.15 -9.99
N ASP A 333 -13.60 -8.42 -10.30
CA ASP A 333 -14.92 -9.02 -10.39
C ASP A 333 -14.99 -9.91 -11.63
N ILE A 334 -15.62 -11.06 -11.44
CA ILE A 334 -15.91 -12.04 -12.48
C ILE A 334 -17.38 -12.44 -12.34
N GLU A 335 -17.95 -12.95 -13.42
CA GLU A 335 -19.26 -13.59 -13.39
C GLU A 335 -19.16 -14.97 -12.71
N ASP A 336 -20.25 -15.43 -12.11
CA ASP A 336 -20.26 -16.67 -11.32
C ASP A 336 -19.93 -17.92 -12.16
N ASP A 337 -20.26 -17.91 -13.45
CA ASP A 337 -19.95 -19.01 -14.38
C ASP A 337 -18.45 -19.10 -14.74
N GLN A 338 -17.69 -18.01 -14.52
CA GLN A 338 -16.23 -17.98 -14.68
C GLN A 338 -15.49 -18.56 -13.47
N LYS A 339 -16.17 -18.82 -12.34
CA LYS A 339 -15.55 -19.34 -11.11
C LYS A 339 -14.70 -20.59 -11.36
N LEU A 340 -15.22 -21.56 -12.13
CA LEU A 340 -14.52 -22.83 -12.39
C LEU A 340 -13.25 -22.65 -13.23
N GLU A 341 -13.25 -21.68 -14.15
CA GLU A 341 -12.07 -21.31 -14.94
C GLU A 341 -10.94 -20.83 -14.02
N TYR A 342 -11.25 -19.99 -13.04
CA TYR A 342 -10.26 -19.49 -12.09
C TYR A 342 -9.74 -20.55 -11.11
N PHE A 343 -10.56 -21.53 -10.71
CA PHE A 343 -10.04 -22.70 -9.96
C PHE A 343 -9.14 -23.59 -10.81
N THR A 344 -9.39 -23.68 -12.11
CA THR A 344 -8.52 -24.39 -13.06
C THR A 344 -7.20 -23.66 -13.19
N LYS A 345 -7.25 -22.34 -13.45
CA LYS A 345 -6.07 -21.48 -13.50
C LYS A 345 -5.26 -21.51 -12.20
N LEU A 346 -5.92 -21.57 -11.04
CA LEU A 346 -5.25 -21.71 -9.75
C LEU A 346 -4.37 -22.97 -9.67
N GLN A 347 -4.69 -24.06 -10.40
CA GLN A 347 -3.85 -25.27 -10.38
C GLN A 347 -2.45 -25.03 -10.98
N ASP A 348 -2.34 -24.07 -11.90
CA ASP A 348 -1.07 -23.70 -12.54
C ASP A 348 -0.25 -22.70 -11.69
N GLU A 349 -0.87 -22.12 -10.66
CA GLU A 349 -0.21 -21.18 -9.75
C GLU A 349 0.73 -21.93 -8.78
N PRO A 350 1.88 -21.35 -8.41
CA PRO A 350 2.76 -21.94 -7.42
C PRO A 350 2.06 -22.15 -6.08
N LYS A 351 2.17 -23.37 -5.54
CA LYS A 351 1.65 -23.71 -4.21
C LYS A 351 2.53 -23.12 -3.10
N LEU A 352 1.88 -22.67 -2.04
CA LEU A 352 2.51 -22.24 -0.79
C LEU A 352 3.40 -23.35 -0.23
N ASN A 353 4.55 -22.95 0.28
CA ASN A 353 5.52 -23.82 0.93
C ASN A 353 6.29 -23.01 1.99
N SER A 354 7.15 -23.67 2.77
CA SER A 354 7.86 -23.07 3.90
C SER A 354 8.85 -21.95 3.52
N GLN A 355 9.25 -21.86 2.25
CA GLN A 355 10.09 -20.77 1.73
C GLN A 355 9.32 -19.44 1.69
N TYR A 356 8.03 -19.47 1.35
CA TYR A 356 7.23 -18.28 1.07
C TYR A 356 6.12 -18.02 2.10
N ALA A 357 5.91 -18.92 3.06
CA ALA A 357 4.85 -18.83 4.06
C ALA A 357 5.27 -19.40 5.42
N PHE A 358 4.56 -18.99 6.48
CA PHE A 358 4.68 -19.55 7.83
C PHE A 358 3.64 -20.65 8.05
N LEU A 359 3.89 -21.84 7.49
CA LEU A 359 2.93 -22.96 7.54
C LEU A 359 2.59 -23.40 8.97
N ASP A 360 3.51 -23.19 9.91
CA ASP A 360 3.38 -23.46 11.35
C ASP A 360 2.46 -22.49 12.09
N ARG A 361 2.18 -21.33 11.49
CA ARG A 361 1.32 -20.27 12.05
C ARG A 361 -0.03 -20.15 11.34
N ARG A 362 -0.31 -21.10 10.46
CA ARG A 362 -1.58 -21.21 9.75
C ARG A 362 -2.73 -21.28 10.75
N ILE A 363 -3.78 -20.50 10.51
CA ILE A 363 -5.10 -20.76 11.11
C ILE A 363 -5.94 -21.67 10.22
N ASP A 364 -6.75 -22.50 10.86
CA ASP A 364 -7.80 -23.22 10.15
C ASP A 364 -8.95 -22.28 9.81
N TRP A 365 -9.53 -22.47 8.63
CA TRP A 365 -10.70 -21.71 8.24
C TRP A 365 -11.94 -22.09 9.07
N ASN A 366 -11.97 -23.29 9.67
CA ASN A 366 -13.06 -23.80 10.51
C ASN A 366 -13.02 -23.27 11.94
#